data_AF-A0AAN7B2H1-F1
#
_entry.id   AF-A0AAN7B2H1-F1
#
_cell.length_a   1.000
_cell.length_b   1.000
_cell.length_c   1.000
_cell.angle_alpha   90.00
_cell.angle_beta   90.00
_cell.angle_gamma   90.00
#
_symmetry.space_group_name_H-M   'P 1'
#
loop_
_entity.id
_entity.type
_entity.pdbx_description
1 polymer ?
#
loop_
_entity_poly.entity_id
_entity_poly.type
_entity_poly.pdbx_seq_one_letter_code
_entity_poly.pdbx_strand_id
1 'polypeptide(L)' 'SHYQGYGISSDTRWIMRGTENWLWLPPEYRPTRSAVAASTVAIGCGSGRILIMTFPTDNNY' A
#
# COMPACT_ATOMS: atom_id res chain seq x y z
N SER A 1 16.97 2.02 11.21
CA SER A 1 15.99 3.02 10.74
C SER A 1 14.60 2.40 10.78
N HIS A 2 13.75 2.79 11.73
CA HIS A 2 12.35 2.37 11.73
C HIS A 2 11.63 3.11 10.60
N TYR A 3 11.35 2.43 9.49
CA TYR A 3 10.42 2.93 8.49
C TYR A 3 9.01 2.84 9.08
N GLN A 4 8.33 3.98 9.27
CA GLN A 4 6.95 4.04 9.79
C GLN A 4 5.90 4.33 8.69
N GLY A 5 6.31 4.34 7.42
CA GLY A 5 5.44 4.65 6.28
C GLY A 5 4.77 3.41 5.66
N TYR A 6 3.84 3.67 4.74
CA TYR A 6 3.26 2.63 3.90
C TYR A 6 4.12 2.31 2.68
N GLY A 7 3.97 1.12 2.13
CA GLY A 7 4.70 0.68 0.94
C GLY A 7 3.99 -0.47 0.24
N ILE A 8 4.56 -0.92 -0.88
CA ILE A 8 4.18 -2.15 -1.57
C ILE A 8 5.36 -3.12 -1.47
N SER A 9 5.08 -4.38 -1.13
CA SER A 9 6.11 -5.43 -1.09
C SER A 9 6.72 -5.68 -2.46
N SER A 10 7.96 -6.16 -2.51
CA SER A 10 8.66 -6.47 -3.76
C SER A 10 7.95 -7.51 -4.63
N ASP A 11 7.24 -8.46 -3.99
CA ASP A 11 6.41 -9.46 -4.68
C ASP A 11 5.01 -8.94 -5.07
N THR A 12 4.70 -7.69 -4.76
CA THR A 12 3.44 -6.97 -5.04
C THR A 12 2.20 -7.54 -4.34
N ARG A 13 2.38 -8.45 -3.38
CA ARG A 13 1.26 -9.15 -2.71
C ARG A 13 0.77 -8.43 -1.46
N TRP A 14 1.52 -7.46 -0.96
CA TRP A 14 1.21 -6.80 0.30
C TRP A 14 1.32 -5.29 0.20
N ILE A 15 0.37 -4.60 0.81
CA ILE A 15 0.62 -3.27 1.36
C ILE A 15 1.36 -3.47 2.67
N MET A 16 2.53 -2.85 2.76
CA MET A 16 3.39 -2.91 3.93
C MET A 16 3.16 -1.70 4.83
N ARG A 17 3.30 -1.89 6.14
CA ARG A 17 3.46 -0.81 7.12
C ARG A 17 4.85 -0.98 7.74
N GLY A 18 5.78 -0.09 7.37
CA GLY A 18 7.20 -0.28 7.69
C GLY A 18 7.76 -1.54 7.03
N THR A 19 8.16 -2.51 7.86
CA THR A 19 8.70 -3.80 7.40
C THR A 19 7.70 -4.95 7.47
N GLU A 20 6.47 -4.69 7.93
CA GLU A 20 5.45 -5.72 8.13
C GLU A 20 4.47 -5.79 6.96
N ASN A 21 4.09 -7.03 6.60
CA ASN A 21 3.04 -7.33 5.64
C ASN A 21 1.68 -7.07 6.28
N TRP A 22 1.03 -5.97 5.93
CA TRP A 22 -0.14 -5.50 6.67
C TRP A 22 -1.47 -5.82 6.00
N LEU A 23 -1.59 -5.64 4.68
CA LEU A 23 -2.80 -5.97 3.93
C LEU A 23 -2.46 -6.77 2.68
N TRP A 24 -3.06 -7.96 2.55
CA TRP A 24 -2.88 -8.83 1.40
C TRP A 24 -3.66 -8.31 0.19
N LEU A 25 -3.05 -8.38 -0.99
CA LEU A 25 -3.65 -7.99 -2.26
C LEU A 25 -4.05 -9.23 -3.08
N PRO A 26 -5.36 -9.42 -3.34
CA PRO A 26 -5.83 -10.40 -4.31
C PRO A 26 -5.19 -10.19 -5.69
N PRO A 27 -4.98 -11.25 -6.49
CA PRO A 27 -4.29 -11.17 -7.79
C PRO A 27 -4.79 -10.04 -8.72
N GLU A 28 -6.10 -9.82 -8.78
CA GLU A 28 -6.75 -8.79 -9.61
C GLU A 28 -6.45 -7.35 -9.17
N TYR A 29 -6.00 -7.16 -7.93
CA TYR A 29 -5.64 -5.87 -7.35
C TYR A 29 -4.13 -5.66 -7.23
N ARG A 30 -3.30 -6.59 -7.71
CA ARG A 30 -1.85 -6.40 -7.67
C ARG A 30 -1.43 -5.24 -8.58
N PRO A 31 -0.56 -4.34 -8.09
CA PRO A 31 -0.16 -3.14 -8.82
C PRO A 31 0.68 -3.47 -10.05
N THR A 32 0.35 -2.85 -11.17
CA THR A 32 1.29 -2.60 -12.28
C THR A 32 2.07 -1.31 -12.05
N ARG A 33 1.45 -0.36 -11.35
CA ARG A 33 2.05 0.87 -10.85
C ARG A 33 1.43 1.19 -9.48
N SER A 34 2.20 1.81 -8.61
CA SER A 34 1.71 2.32 -7.33
C SER A 34 2.30 3.69 -7.01
N ALA A 35 1.63 4.42 -6.14
CA ALA A 35 2.13 5.66 -5.54
C ALA A 35 1.76 5.67 -4.05
N VAL A 36 2.66 6.18 -3.22
CA VAL A 36 2.44 6.32 -1.78
C VAL A 36 2.66 7.77 -1.38
N ALA A 37 1.71 8.34 -0.65
CA ALA A 37 1.81 9.67 -0.07
C ALA A 37 1.26 9.64 1.37
N ALA A 38 2.14 9.87 2.35
CA ALA A 38 1.81 9.77 3.78
C ALA A 38 1.11 8.43 4.12
N SER A 39 -0.15 8.46 4.54
CA SER A 39 -0.96 7.28 4.86
C SER A 39 -1.87 6.80 3.71
N THR A 40 -1.68 7.34 2.51
CA THR A 40 -2.47 6.98 1.33
C THR A 40 -1.63 6.17 0.34
N VAL A 41 -2.19 5.05 -0.09
CA VAL A 41 -1.64 4.17 -1.12
C VAL A 41 -2.59 4.14 -2.32
N ALA A 42 -2.07 4.47 -3.50
CA ALA A 42 -2.77 4.34 -4.76
C ALA A 42 -2.18 3.18 -5.57
N ILE A 43 -3.05 2.32 -6.11
CA ILE A 43 -2.70 1.15 -6.91
C ILE A 43 -3.37 1.25 -8.27
N GLY A 44 -2.58 1.20 -9.35
CA GLY A 44 -3.05 0.98 -10.71
C GLY A 44 -2.97 -0.49 -11.09
N CYS A 45 -4.12 -1.12 -11.33
CA CYS A 45 -4.22 -2.52 -11.71
C CYS A 45 -4.07 -2.70 -13.23
N GLY A 46 -3.67 -3.90 -13.66
CA GLY A 46 -3.59 -4.23 -15.10
C GLY A 46 -4.93 -4.17 -15.85
N SER A 47 -6.05 -4.17 -15.12
CA SER A 47 -7.40 -3.97 -15.65
C SER A 47 -7.74 -2.51 -15.96
N GLY A 48 -6.87 -1.55 -15.61
CA GLY A 48 -7.14 -0.11 -15.70
C GLY A 48 -7.89 0.48 -14.50
N ARG A 49 -8.28 -0.35 -13.51
CA ARG A 49 -8.86 0.13 -12.25
C ARG A 49 -7.81 0.78 -11.37
N ILE A 50 -8.21 1.81 -10.63
CA ILE A 50 -7.38 2.46 -9.61
C ILE A 50 -8.03 2.25 -8.24
N LEU A 51 -7.26 1.72 -7.29
CA LEU A 51 -7.66 1.63 -5.89
C LEU A 51 -6.91 2.70 -5.11
N ILE A 52 -7.63 3.47 -4.29
CA ILE A 52 -7.06 4.47 -3.39
C ILE A 52 -7.47 4.08 -1.98
N MET A 53 -6.49 3.86 -1.11
CA MET A 53 -6.69 3.50 0.29
C MET A 53 -5.98 4.52 1.17
N THR A 54 -6.73 5.20 2.02
CA THR A 54 -6.19 6.10 3.04
C THR A 54 -6.38 5.46 4.40
N PHE A 55 -5.30 5.34 5.15
CA PHE A 55 -5.32 4.78 6.49
C PHE A 55 -5.27 5.91 7.53
N PRO A 56 -5.97 5.76 8.67
CA PRO A 56 -5.79 6.65 9.79
C PRO A 56 -4.32 6.65 10.18
N THR A 57 -3.71 7.83 10.30
CA THR A 57 -2.50 7.94 11.08
C THR A 57 -2.90 7.80 12.54
N ASP A 58 -2.16 7.00 13.30
CA ASP A 58 -2.24 7.03 14.75
C ASP A 58 -1.77 8.43 15.20
N ASN A 59 -2.69 9.40 15.23
CA ASN A 59 -2.49 10.68 15.88
C ASN A 59 -2.54 10.40 17.38
N ASN A 60 -1.44 9.89 17.94
CA ASN A 60 -1.24 9.85 19.37
C ASN A 60 -0.97 11.27 19.87
N TYR A 61 -2.06 11.99 20.16
CA TYR A 61 -2.13 12.98 21.23
C TYR A 61 -3.19 12.51 22.24
#